data_AF-A0A8K0P467-F1
#
_entry.id   AF-A0A8K0P467-F1
#
_cell.length_a   1.000
_cell.length_b   1.000
_cell.length_c   1.000
_cell.angle_alpha   90.00
_cell.angle_beta   90.00
_cell.angle_gamma   90.00
#
_symmetry.space_group_name_H-M   'P 1'
#
loop_
_entity.id
_entity.type
_entity.pdbx_description
1 polymer ?
#
loop_
_entity_poly.entity_id
_entity_poly.type
_entity_poly.pdbx_seq_one_letter_code
_entity_poly.pdbx_strand_id
1 'polypeptide(L)'
;MILQCQRNSFQKEFTTTVKSCQEVPKYVSTPEEKRTKVYEVIPEDTILFPEGGGQPSDRGWLDDEEVIKLERRGEDVVHFVKSPFTAGQTVKQKIDWELRFDRMQQHTESPTGKMMTEKEMKDLEKMVNEHIRDALPIIVNVFEENEPPPKSVRGLPEDHKGQVRVVTISGVEDNMCCGTHLAHLGQLQAIKLLSVDRGKGKGSKSTRSFFLYYVAGGRVLSRLQVSLEKESLEKESNHSITFNTRATNEQLEIMLKYMEDHRDFAHSRLGGPSGRVITLRMWEELALSLNASGCGPSKPALKWQKTWVDWKSKTKKKCLKIRHDQGRTGGGPPTQVGLSPLEERLISFLEASVEGDQTLPEAGLPPPDF
;
A
#
# COMPACT_ATOMS: atom_id res chain seq x y z
N MET A 1 -8.60 12.65 29.29
CA MET A 1 -8.96 13.96 28.69
C MET A 1 -9.19 13.86 27.17
N ILE A 2 -10.16 14.64 26.65
CA ILE A 2 -10.39 14.88 25.22
C ILE A 2 -9.49 16.03 24.74
N LEU A 3 -8.79 15.85 23.63
CA LEU A 3 -7.83 16.80 23.06
C LEU A 3 -8.52 17.88 22.24
N GLN A 4 -7.87 19.04 22.05
CA GLN A 4 -8.38 20.12 21.21
C GLN A 4 -8.71 19.67 19.78
N CYS A 5 -7.89 18.80 19.17
CA CYS A 5 -8.16 18.21 17.85
C CYS A 5 -9.47 17.39 17.78
N GLN A 6 -9.88 16.82 18.90
CA GLN A 6 -11.11 16.01 19.00
C GLN A 6 -12.35 16.87 19.27
N ARG A 7 -12.17 18.05 19.90
CA ARG A 7 -13.21 19.06 20.09
C ARG A 7 -13.50 19.84 18.81
N ASN A 8 -12.45 20.20 18.07
CA ASN A 8 -12.57 20.87 16.77
C ASN A 8 -11.60 20.26 15.75
N SER A 9 -12.08 19.29 14.98
CA SER A 9 -11.27 18.59 13.97
C SER A 9 -10.88 19.45 12.76
N PHE A 10 -11.51 20.62 12.59
CA PHE A 10 -11.25 21.57 11.50
C PHE A 10 -10.26 22.68 11.88
N GLN A 11 -9.84 22.73 13.14
CA GLN A 11 -8.88 23.72 13.59
C GLN A 11 -7.49 23.44 12.99
N LYS A 12 -7.01 24.38 12.18
CA LYS A 12 -5.72 24.27 11.46
C LYS A 12 -4.55 24.85 12.25
N GLU A 13 -4.85 25.81 13.12
CA GLU A 13 -3.88 26.51 13.96
C GLU A 13 -4.43 26.69 15.37
N PHE A 14 -3.57 26.56 16.37
CA PHE A 14 -3.96 26.66 17.78
C PHE A 14 -2.80 27.16 18.61
N THR A 15 -3.08 28.04 19.56
CA THR A 15 -2.05 28.58 20.46
C THR A 15 -2.22 27.96 21.83
N THR A 16 -1.11 27.47 22.42
CA THR A 16 -1.10 26.80 23.72
C THR A 16 0.19 27.13 24.48
N THR A 17 0.23 26.82 25.77
CA THR A 17 1.44 26.92 26.58
C THR A 17 2.18 25.60 26.61
N VAL A 18 3.52 25.63 26.66
CA VAL A 18 4.35 24.45 26.95
C VAL A 18 4.27 24.12 28.44
N LYS A 19 3.80 22.92 28.76
CA LYS A 19 3.79 22.37 30.12
C LYS A 19 5.19 21.89 30.53
N SER A 20 5.88 21.18 29.65
CA SER A 20 7.27 20.75 29.88
C SER A 20 8.04 20.50 28.58
N CYS A 21 9.36 20.60 28.67
CA CYS A 21 10.29 20.24 27.59
C CYS A 21 11.50 19.53 28.20
N GLN A 22 11.84 18.34 27.71
CA GLN A 22 12.98 17.56 28.19
C GLN A 22 13.82 17.02 27.03
N GLU A 23 15.15 17.14 27.13
CA GLU A 23 16.06 16.50 26.16
C GLU A 23 16.04 14.99 26.39
N VAL A 24 15.83 14.21 25.33
CA VAL A 24 15.86 12.74 25.39
C VAL A 24 17.01 12.16 24.57
N PRO A 25 17.63 11.07 25.05
CA PRO A 25 18.76 10.46 24.37
C PRO A 25 18.32 9.79 23.06
N LYS A 26 18.68 10.45 21.94
CA LYS A 26 18.79 9.94 20.55
C LYS A 26 17.57 9.23 19.99
N TYR A 27 16.87 9.92 19.08
CA TYR A 27 16.04 9.28 18.07
C TYR A 27 16.86 9.11 16.77
N VAL A 28 16.82 7.93 16.16
CA VAL A 28 17.35 7.69 14.81
C VAL A 28 16.13 7.57 13.91
N SER A 29 15.92 8.53 13.01
CA SER A 29 14.81 8.50 12.06
C SER A 29 15.11 7.54 10.89
N THR A 30 16.39 7.44 10.50
CA THR A 30 16.89 6.67 9.36
C THR A 30 18.35 6.21 9.58
N PRO A 31 18.82 5.14 8.91
CA PRO A 31 20.20 4.65 9.04
C PRO A 31 21.29 5.66 8.64
N GLU A 32 20.93 6.72 7.90
CA GLU A 32 21.86 7.65 7.23
C GLU A 32 22.07 8.96 8.02
N GLU A 33 21.25 9.27 9.03
CA GLU A 33 21.36 10.51 9.81
C GLU A 33 22.28 10.37 11.04
N LYS A 34 23.14 11.38 11.25
CA LYS A 34 23.91 11.54 12.50
C LYS A 34 22.94 11.67 13.68
N ARG A 35 23.32 11.08 14.82
CA ARG A 35 22.63 11.17 16.10
C ARG A 35 22.31 12.63 16.44
N THR A 36 21.07 13.04 16.22
CA THR A 36 20.58 14.39 16.49
C THR A 36 19.89 14.40 17.85
N LYS A 37 20.04 15.51 18.59
CA LYS A 37 19.30 15.72 19.84
C LYS A 37 17.82 15.82 19.52
N VAL A 38 16.98 15.25 20.38
CA VAL A 38 15.53 15.32 20.29
C VAL A 38 14.99 15.74 21.64
N TYR A 39 13.92 16.53 21.60
CA TYR A 39 13.25 17.05 22.77
C TYR A 39 11.81 16.52 22.79
N GLU A 40 11.39 16.08 23.97
CA GLU A 40 9.99 15.78 24.27
C GLU A 40 9.33 17.05 24.77
N VAL A 41 8.38 17.57 24.01
CA VAL A 41 7.61 18.77 24.33
C VAL A 41 6.18 18.34 24.64
N ILE A 42 5.69 18.71 25.82
CA ILE A 42 4.32 18.47 26.25
C ILE A 42 3.64 19.84 26.33
N PRO A 43 2.70 20.17 25.43
CA PRO A 43 1.84 21.34 25.59
C PRO A 43 0.68 21.06 26.56
N GLU A 44 0.02 22.13 27.02
CA GLU A 44 -1.22 22.03 27.82
C GLU A 44 -2.36 21.35 27.06
N ASP A 45 -2.50 21.61 25.75
CA ASP A 45 -3.43 20.92 24.86
C ASP A 45 -2.85 20.88 23.43
N THR A 46 -3.42 20.06 22.54
CA THR A 46 -2.93 19.93 21.18
C THR A 46 -4.00 19.75 20.10
N ILE A 47 -3.79 20.42 18.97
CA ILE A 47 -4.51 20.17 17.72
C ILE A 47 -3.85 19.10 16.85
N LEU A 48 -2.65 18.63 17.21
CA LEU A 48 -2.02 17.50 16.53
C LEU A 48 -2.58 16.19 17.11
N PHE A 49 -3.24 15.40 16.27
CA PHE A 49 -3.83 14.13 16.70
C PHE A 49 -2.76 13.04 16.83
N PRO A 50 -2.54 12.46 18.02
CA PRO A 50 -1.72 11.26 18.15
C PRO A 50 -2.46 10.05 17.55
N GLU A 51 -1.74 9.01 17.14
CA GLU A 51 -2.37 7.79 16.63
C GLU A 51 -3.41 7.21 17.62
N GLY A 52 -4.56 6.77 17.11
CA GLY A 52 -5.63 6.20 17.92
C GLY A 52 -6.85 5.78 17.11
N GLY A 53 -7.58 4.76 17.57
CA GLY A 53 -8.82 4.31 16.91
C GLY A 53 -8.63 3.77 15.49
N GLY A 54 -7.40 3.41 15.10
CA GLY A 54 -7.04 3.05 13.72
C GLY A 54 -6.76 4.24 12.81
N GLN A 55 -6.89 5.49 13.30
CA GLN A 55 -6.45 6.68 12.59
C GLN A 55 -4.96 6.95 12.85
N PRO A 56 -4.12 7.11 11.80
CA PRO A 56 -2.71 7.45 11.95
C PRO A 56 -2.46 8.84 12.54
N SER A 57 -1.31 9.02 13.19
CA SER A 57 -0.88 10.28 13.81
C SER A 57 -0.63 11.40 12.81
N ASP A 58 -1.03 12.61 13.17
CA ASP A 58 -0.83 13.84 12.40
C ASP A 58 0.62 14.19 12.06
N ARG A 59 0.76 15.04 11.04
CA ARG A 59 1.97 15.82 10.77
C ARG A 59 1.68 17.28 11.05
N GLY A 60 2.63 17.99 11.65
CA GLY A 60 2.48 19.40 11.98
C GLY A 60 3.73 20.01 12.59
N TRP A 61 3.56 21.21 13.12
CA TRP A 61 4.63 22.08 13.62
C TRP A 61 4.26 22.70 14.97
N LEU A 62 5.28 22.96 15.78
CA LEU A 62 5.25 23.87 16.92
C LEU A 62 6.07 25.11 16.53
N ASP A 63 5.44 26.27 16.41
CA ASP A 63 5.96 27.45 15.72
C ASP A 63 6.48 27.05 14.31
N ASP A 64 7.79 27.18 14.07
CA ASP A 64 8.44 26.78 12.81
C ASP A 64 9.13 25.40 12.90
N GLU A 65 9.07 24.73 14.05
CA GLU A 65 9.74 23.45 14.30
C GLU A 65 8.84 22.26 13.95
N GLU A 66 9.30 21.38 13.07
CA GLU A 66 8.55 20.20 12.65
C GLU A 66 8.47 19.13 13.76
N VAL A 67 7.25 18.64 13.98
CA VAL A 67 7.01 17.52 14.90
C VAL A 67 7.32 16.21 14.19
N ILE A 68 8.37 15.53 14.65
CA ILE A 68 8.86 14.27 14.08
C ILE A 68 7.91 13.10 14.43
N LYS A 69 7.38 13.10 15.65
CA LYS A 69 6.54 12.04 16.18
C LYS A 69 5.58 12.61 17.22
N LEU A 70 4.40 12.00 17.29
CA LEU A 70 3.42 12.19 18.35
C LEU A 70 3.26 10.89 19.12
N GLU A 71 3.20 10.98 20.44
CA GLU A 71 2.96 9.82 21.31
C GLU A 71 2.03 10.19 22.44
N ARG A 72 0.98 9.40 22.64
CA ARG A 72 0.07 9.61 23.77
C ARG A 72 0.62 8.95 25.03
N ARG A 73 0.78 9.70 26.11
CA ARG A 73 1.21 9.21 27.44
C ARG A 73 0.20 9.63 28.50
N GLY A 74 -0.71 8.71 28.83
CA GLY A 74 -1.85 9.03 29.70
C GLY A 74 -2.75 10.10 29.07
N GLU A 75 -2.86 11.23 29.74
CA GLU A 75 -3.67 12.36 29.27
C GLU A 75 -2.89 13.31 28.34
N ASP A 76 -1.55 13.28 28.41
CA ASP A 76 -0.69 14.18 27.67
C ASP A 76 -0.33 13.61 26.28
N VAL A 77 -0.06 14.51 25.33
CA VAL A 77 0.49 14.17 24.01
C VAL A 77 1.91 14.73 23.91
N VAL A 78 2.87 13.83 23.77
CA VAL A 78 4.29 14.14 23.65
C VAL A 78 4.63 14.41 22.19
N HIS A 79 5.19 15.58 21.94
CA HIS A 79 5.65 16.04 20.64
C HIS A 79 7.17 15.91 20.60
N PHE A 80 7.70 15.16 19.64
CA PHE A 80 9.15 15.00 19.46
C PHE A 80 9.66 15.99 18.42
N VAL A 81 10.60 16.85 18.79
CA VAL A 81 11.15 17.94 17.95
C VAL A 81 12.68 18.02 18.04
N LYS A 82 13.35 18.70 17.10
CA LYS A 82 14.82 18.83 17.10
C LYS A 82 15.32 20.03 17.91
N SER A 83 14.46 21.02 18.15
CA SER A 83 14.80 22.25 18.89
C SER A 83 14.08 22.31 20.25
N PRO A 84 14.73 22.81 21.32
CA PRO A 84 14.12 22.91 22.65
C PRO A 84 13.11 24.06 22.76
N PHE A 85 12.16 23.91 23.67
CA PHE A 85 11.20 24.95 24.06
C PHE A 85 11.29 25.24 25.57
N THR A 86 10.78 26.39 26.00
CA THR A 86 10.77 26.76 27.44
C THR A 86 9.42 26.44 28.06
N ALA A 87 9.40 25.80 29.24
CA ALA A 87 8.15 25.62 29.98
C ALA A 87 7.52 26.98 30.34
N GLY A 88 6.21 27.12 30.16
CA GLY A 88 5.49 28.39 30.29
C GLY A 88 5.52 29.28 29.03
N GLN A 89 6.29 28.92 28.00
CA GLN A 89 6.28 29.62 26.72
C GLN A 89 4.96 29.34 25.98
N THR A 90 4.40 30.38 25.37
CA THR A 90 3.30 30.25 24.40
C THR A 90 3.84 29.86 23.03
N VAL A 91 3.25 28.82 22.42
CA VAL A 91 3.64 28.32 21.10
C VAL A 91 2.42 28.20 20.20
N LYS A 92 2.62 28.40 18.90
CA LYS A 92 1.60 28.21 17.88
C LYS A 92 1.75 26.83 17.24
N GLN A 93 0.72 26.01 17.34
CA GLN A 93 0.62 24.75 16.63
C GLN A 93 0.02 24.95 15.24
N LYS A 94 0.51 24.19 14.26
CA LYS A 94 -0.03 24.15 12.89
C LYS A 94 -0.04 22.71 12.39
N ILE A 95 -1.11 22.29 11.71
CA ILE A 95 -1.19 20.95 11.11
C ILE A 95 -0.98 20.97 9.59
N ASP A 96 -0.53 19.84 9.05
CA ASP A 96 -0.67 19.53 7.63
C ASP A 96 -2.15 19.22 7.34
N TRP A 97 -2.87 20.24 6.87
CA TRP A 97 -4.32 20.16 6.67
C TRP A 97 -4.72 19.12 5.63
N GLU A 98 -3.98 19.02 4.52
CA GLU A 98 -4.32 18.07 3.45
C GLU A 98 -4.20 16.63 3.95
N LEU A 99 -3.14 16.34 4.71
CA LEU A 99 -2.96 15.04 5.34
C LEU A 99 -4.03 14.75 6.41
N ARG A 100 -4.35 15.73 7.26
CA ARG A 100 -5.41 15.59 8.27
C ARG A 100 -6.75 15.30 7.59
N PHE A 101 -7.11 16.08 6.58
CA PHE A 101 -8.37 15.96 5.88
C PHE A 101 -8.50 14.60 5.17
N ASP A 102 -7.45 14.17 4.46
CA ASP A 102 -7.40 12.83 3.86
C ASP A 102 -7.60 11.72 4.90
N ARG A 103 -6.96 11.82 6.06
CA ARG A 103 -7.12 10.83 7.14
C ARG A 103 -8.52 10.82 7.73
N MET A 104 -9.15 11.98 7.91
CA MET A 104 -10.56 12.04 8.30
C MET A 104 -11.46 11.36 7.27
N GLN A 105 -11.15 11.49 5.97
CA GLN A 105 -11.89 10.80 4.90
C GLN A 105 -11.68 9.28 4.91
N GLN A 106 -10.52 8.78 5.34
CA GLN A 106 -10.25 7.34 5.44
C GLN A 106 -10.58 6.76 6.82
N HIS A 107 -11.07 7.55 7.76
CA HIS A 107 -11.30 7.08 9.10
C HIS A 107 -12.64 6.33 9.18
N THR A 108 -12.55 5.01 9.22
CA THR A 108 -13.69 4.11 9.45
C THR A 108 -13.40 3.17 10.61
N GLU A 109 -14.46 2.80 11.32
CA GLU A 109 -14.45 1.66 12.23
C GLU A 109 -15.22 0.51 11.58
N SER A 110 -14.53 -0.50 11.04
CA SER A 110 -15.18 -1.82 10.82
C SER A 110 -14.22 -2.94 10.41
N PRO A 111 -14.08 -3.98 11.24
CA PRO A 111 -13.87 -5.33 10.75
C PRO A 111 -15.23 -5.95 10.43
N THR A 112 -15.51 -6.17 9.14
CA THR A 112 -16.70 -6.93 8.73
C THR A 112 -16.62 -8.36 9.24
N GLY A 113 -17.68 -8.83 9.93
CA GLY A 113 -17.76 -10.19 10.47
C GLY A 113 -18.16 -11.26 9.44
N LYS A 114 -18.45 -10.87 8.20
CA LYS A 114 -18.93 -11.76 7.13
C LYS A 114 -18.24 -11.44 5.80
N MET A 115 -17.96 -12.49 5.02
CA MET A 115 -17.57 -12.34 3.61
C MET A 115 -18.71 -11.67 2.84
N MET A 116 -18.37 -10.69 2.01
CA MET A 116 -19.33 -10.07 1.10
C MET A 116 -19.13 -10.61 -0.31
N THR A 117 -20.24 -10.89 -0.99
CA THR A 117 -20.28 -11.16 -2.42
C THR A 117 -20.04 -9.86 -3.20
N GLU A 118 -19.67 -9.98 -4.47
CA GLU A 118 -19.49 -8.80 -5.34
C GLU A 118 -20.79 -7.98 -5.47
N LYS A 119 -21.95 -8.65 -5.48
CA LYS A 119 -23.24 -7.97 -5.49
C LYS A 119 -23.48 -7.20 -4.19
N GLU A 120 -23.29 -7.83 -3.03
CA GLU A 120 -23.41 -7.16 -1.73
C GLU A 120 -22.45 -5.97 -1.61
N MET A 121 -21.22 -6.07 -2.14
CA MET A 121 -20.29 -4.94 -2.19
C MET A 121 -20.79 -3.81 -3.07
N LYS A 122 -21.32 -4.10 -4.27
CA LYS A 122 -21.88 -3.07 -5.16
C LYS A 122 -23.09 -2.37 -4.56
N ASP A 123 -23.98 -3.14 -3.92
CA ASP A 123 -25.16 -2.61 -3.25
C ASP A 123 -24.77 -1.73 -2.05
N LEU A 124 -23.78 -2.16 -1.25
CA LEU A 124 -23.22 -1.36 -0.17
C LEU A 124 -22.55 -0.07 -0.69
N GLU A 125 -21.69 -0.18 -1.69
CA GLU A 125 -21.01 0.98 -2.29
C GLU A 125 -22.03 2.02 -2.79
N LYS A 126 -23.10 1.56 -3.44
CA LYS A 126 -24.17 2.43 -3.92
C LYS A 126 -24.86 3.15 -2.76
N MET A 127 -25.27 2.41 -1.72
CA MET A 127 -25.94 2.95 -0.54
C MET A 127 -25.06 3.98 0.19
N VAL A 128 -23.76 3.68 0.40
CA VAL A 128 -22.86 4.64 1.05
C VAL A 128 -22.68 5.91 0.20
N ASN A 129 -22.55 5.78 -1.12
CA ASN A 129 -22.49 6.96 -2.00
C ASN A 129 -23.82 7.74 -2.07
N GLU A 130 -24.97 7.12 -1.79
CA GLU A 130 -26.24 7.84 -1.60
C GLU A 130 -26.19 8.71 -0.34
N HIS A 131 -25.79 8.14 0.81
CA HIS A 131 -25.62 8.90 2.04
C HIS A 131 -24.58 10.04 1.93
N ILE A 132 -23.52 9.84 1.14
CA ILE A 132 -22.55 10.89 0.82
C ILE A 132 -23.22 12.04 0.06
N ARG A 133 -24.05 11.73 -0.95
CA ARG A 133 -24.79 12.74 -1.73
C ARG A 133 -25.82 13.48 -0.90
N ASP A 134 -26.47 12.78 0.05
CA ASP A 134 -27.41 13.38 1.00
C ASP A 134 -26.71 14.25 2.05
N ALA A 135 -25.36 14.23 2.08
CA ALA A 135 -24.53 14.99 3.00
C ALA A 135 -24.96 14.81 4.47
N LEU A 136 -25.23 13.57 4.87
CA LEU A 136 -25.70 13.28 6.23
C LEU A 136 -24.75 13.88 7.28
N PRO A 137 -25.28 14.61 8.28
CA PRO A 137 -24.47 15.23 9.32
C PRO A 137 -23.71 14.20 10.17
N ILE A 138 -22.49 14.56 10.55
CA ILE A 138 -21.69 13.85 11.54
C ILE A 138 -21.65 14.71 12.80
N ILE A 139 -22.18 14.18 13.90
CA ILE A 139 -22.32 14.88 15.17
C ILE A 139 -21.39 14.22 16.19
N VAL A 140 -20.59 15.03 16.87
CA VAL A 140 -19.68 14.57 17.92
C VAL A 140 -20.24 15.02 19.27
N ASN A 141 -20.58 14.05 20.11
CA ASN A 141 -21.06 14.28 21.46
C ASN A 141 -20.06 13.74 22.47
N VAL A 142 -19.89 14.49 23.56
CA VAL A 142 -19.07 14.10 24.70
C VAL A 142 -20.00 13.92 25.88
N PHE A 143 -19.93 12.74 26.48
CA PHE A 143 -20.71 12.34 27.64
C PHE A 143 -19.79 12.27 28.86
N GLU A 144 -20.21 12.94 29.93
CA GLU A 144 -19.54 12.89 31.22
C GLU A 144 -19.90 11.60 31.98
N GLU A 145 -19.11 11.23 32.98
CA GLU A 145 -19.29 9.98 33.75
C GLU A 145 -20.69 9.87 34.40
N ASN A 146 -21.30 11.00 34.75
CA ASN A 146 -22.62 11.06 35.37
C ASN A 146 -23.78 11.09 34.36
N GLU A 147 -23.51 11.20 33.06
CA GLU A 147 -24.51 11.27 31.99
C GLU A 147 -24.22 10.16 30.97
N PRO A 148 -24.83 8.97 31.12
CA PRO A 148 -24.48 7.84 30.28
C PRO A 148 -24.87 8.08 28.81
N PRO A 149 -24.04 7.61 27.85
CA PRO A 149 -24.37 7.71 26.44
C PRO A 149 -25.61 6.87 26.08
N PRO A 150 -26.21 7.10 24.89
CA PRO A 150 -27.35 6.32 24.43
C PRO A 150 -27.08 4.81 24.47
N LYS A 151 -28.09 4.01 24.87
CA LYS A 151 -27.96 2.53 24.95
C LYS A 151 -27.66 1.87 23.60
N SER A 152 -27.89 2.56 22.49
CA SER A 152 -27.57 2.11 21.13
C SER A 152 -26.06 2.01 20.86
N VAL A 153 -25.23 2.69 21.66
CA VAL A 153 -23.79 2.76 21.46
C VAL A 153 -23.16 1.40 21.75
N ARG A 154 -22.56 0.79 20.71
CA ARG A 154 -21.88 -0.51 20.81
C ARG A 154 -20.47 -0.33 21.40
N GLY A 155 -20.06 -1.28 22.24
CA GLY A 155 -18.64 -1.46 22.60
C GLY A 155 -18.16 -0.83 23.90
N LEU A 156 -19.05 -0.33 24.76
CA LEU A 156 -18.68 0.14 26.10
C LEU A 156 -18.38 -1.06 27.03
N PRO A 157 -17.14 -1.20 27.56
CA PRO A 157 -16.88 -2.09 28.69
C PRO A 157 -17.62 -1.58 29.94
N GLU A 158 -18.12 -2.48 30.78
CA GLU A 158 -18.84 -2.12 32.02
C GLU A 158 -17.98 -1.32 33.03
N ASP A 159 -16.66 -1.34 32.86
CA ASP A 159 -15.66 -0.72 33.73
C ASP A 159 -15.03 0.57 33.18
N HIS A 160 -15.61 1.16 32.12
CA HIS A 160 -15.08 2.39 31.55
C HIS A 160 -15.15 3.57 32.55
N LYS A 161 -14.02 4.26 32.74
CA LYS A 161 -13.91 5.47 33.56
C LYS A 161 -13.50 6.67 32.72
N GLY A 162 -14.20 7.79 32.91
CA GLY A 162 -13.93 9.07 32.24
C GLY A 162 -14.90 9.40 31.10
N GLN A 163 -14.60 10.49 30.39
CA GLN A 163 -15.43 11.03 29.31
C GLN A 163 -15.54 10.06 28.13
N VAL A 164 -16.76 9.84 27.66
CA VAL A 164 -17.05 9.04 26.46
C VAL A 164 -17.32 9.96 25.27
N ARG A 165 -16.58 9.76 24.17
CA ARG A 165 -16.83 10.46 22.90
C ARG A 165 -17.60 9.56 21.95
N VAL A 166 -18.79 10.01 21.55
CA VAL A 166 -19.66 9.31 20.60
C VAL A 166 -19.74 10.13 19.33
N VAL A 167 -19.58 9.45 18.20
CA VAL A 167 -19.71 10.02 16.86
C VAL A 167 -20.95 9.40 16.22
N THR A 168 -21.91 10.27 15.93
CA THR A 168 -23.20 9.92 15.33
C THR A 168 -23.20 10.33 13.87
N ILE A 169 -23.41 9.37 12.98
CA ILE A 169 -23.76 9.64 11.59
C ILE A 169 -25.29 9.60 11.52
N SER A 170 -25.91 10.76 11.27
CA SER A 170 -27.36 10.92 11.40
C SER A 170 -28.12 9.90 10.54
N GLY A 171 -29.00 9.12 11.19
CA GLY A 171 -29.82 8.09 10.52
C GLY A 171 -29.07 6.80 10.15
N VAL A 172 -27.78 6.67 10.50
CA VAL A 172 -26.96 5.50 10.17
C VAL A 172 -26.52 4.77 11.44
N GLU A 173 -25.69 5.39 12.28
CA GLU A 173 -25.15 4.74 13.47
C GLU A 173 -24.55 5.72 14.49
N ASP A 174 -24.46 5.24 15.74
CA ASP A 174 -23.72 5.86 16.85
C ASP A 174 -22.55 4.95 17.22
N ASN A 175 -21.32 5.46 17.12
CA ASN A 175 -20.11 4.70 17.45
C ASN A 175 -19.22 5.46 18.45
N MET A 176 -18.56 4.71 19.35
CA MET A 176 -17.54 5.27 20.24
C MET A 176 -16.25 5.43 19.46
N CYS A 177 -15.86 6.68 19.18
CA CYS A 177 -14.68 6.92 18.38
C CYS A 177 -13.82 8.04 18.95
N CYS A 178 -12.50 7.80 19.00
CA CYS A 178 -11.51 8.77 19.45
C CYS A 178 -10.81 9.51 18.31
N GLY A 179 -11.08 9.18 17.04
CA GLY A 179 -10.48 9.87 15.89
C GLY A 179 -11.07 11.24 15.61
N THR A 180 -10.48 11.94 14.66
CA THR A 180 -10.99 13.21 14.11
C THR A 180 -11.95 12.93 12.97
N HIS A 181 -13.05 13.66 12.87
CA HIS A 181 -14.10 13.40 11.88
C HIS A 181 -14.45 14.62 11.04
N LEU A 182 -14.99 14.32 9.86
CA LEU A 182 -15.68 15.25 8.99
C LEU A 182 -16.94 15.79 9.69
N ALA A 183 -17.47 16.90 9.20
CA ALA A 183 -18.71 17.50 9.69
C ALA A 183 -19.95 16.86 9.05
N HIS A 184 -19.80 16.30 7.85
CA HIS A 184 -20.86 15.60 7.13
C HIS A 184 -20.28 14.67 6.06
N LEU A 185 -21.03 13.66 5.65
CA LEU A 185 -20.56 12.64 4.70
C LEU A 185 -20.23 13.19 3.31
N GLY A 186 -20.84 14.31 2.90
CA GLY A 186 -20.55 14.96 1.62
C GLY A 186 -19.08 15.36 1.46
N GLN A 187 -18.35 15.57 2.55
CA GLN A 187 -16.91 15.86 2.51
C GLN A 187 -16.07 14.65 2.09
N LEU A 188 -16.63 13.43 2.05
CA LEU A 188 -15.99 12.25 1.46
C LEU A 188 -15.96 12.29 -0.06
N GLN A 189 -16.79 13.12 -0.71
CA GLN A 189 -16.97 13.20 -2.18
C GLN A 189 -17.49 11.90 -2.82
N ALA A 190 -16.73 10.80 -2.72
CA ALA A 190 -17.09 9.47 -3.15
C ALA A 190 -16.33 8.42 -2.33
N ILE A 191 -16.85 7.19 -2.32
CA ILE A 191 -16.16 6.00 -1.83
C ILE A 191 -16.15 4.91 -2.90
N LYS A 192 -15.03 4.18 -2.99
CA LYS A 192 -14.88 3.00 -3.85
C LYS A 192 -14.43 1.80 -3.04
N LEU A 193 -15.21 0.72 -3.06
CA LEU A 193 -14.83 -0.56 -2.49
C LEU A 193 -13.95 -1.32 -3.49
N LEU A 194 -12.82 -1.85 -3.02
CA LEU A 194 -11.79 -2.47 -3.84
C LEU A 194 -11.85 -4.00 -3.79
N SER A 195 -11.80 -4.56 -2.59
CA SER A 195 -11.77 -6.02 -2.38
C SER A 195 -12.15 -6.36 -0.95
N VAL A 196 -12.47 -7.63 -0.72
CA VAL A 196 -12.63 -8.22 0.62
C VAL A 196 -11.71 -9.41 0.73
N ASP A 197 -10.80 -9.39 1.70
CA ASP A 197 -9.92 -10.52 1.99
C ASP A 197 -10.27 -11.20 3.31
N ARG A 198 -9.90 -12.47 3.43
CA ARG A 198 -10.02 -13.23 4.68
C ARG A 198 -8.88 -12.85 5.63
N GLY A 199 -9.23 -12.38 6.81
CA GLY A 199 -8.30 -12.17 7.90
C GLY A 199 -8.02 -13.44 8.70
N LYS A 200 -6.83 -13.50 9.30
CA LYS A 200 -6.51 -14.50 10.34
C LYS A 200 -7.00 -13.93 11.68
N GLY A 201 -8.02 -14.54 12.27
CA GLY A 201 -8.51 -14.14 13.60
C GLY A 201 -7.39 -14.26 14.65
N LYS A 202 -7.25 -13.25 15.53
CA LYS A 202 -6.41 -13.35 16.73
C LYS A 202 -7.28 -13.90 17.87
N GLY A 203 -7.03 -15.12 18.32
CA GLY A 203 -7.60 -15.67 19.57
C GLY A 203 -8.26 -17.05 19.48
N SER A 204 -8.47 -17.65 20.66
CA SER A 204 -8.95 -19.04 20.92
C SER A 204 -10.39 -19.36 20.46
N LYS A 205 -11.11 -18.39 19.88
CA LYS A 205 -12.41 -18.61 19.24
C LYS A 205 -12.28 -18.27 17.77
N SER A 206 -12.47 -19.26 16.91
CA SER A 206 -12.39 -19.18 15.44
C SER A 206 -13.47 -18.27 14.86
N THR A 207 -13.37 -16.95 15.10
CA THR A 207 -14.19 -15.95 14.44
C THR A 207 -13.45 -15.53 13.17
N ARG A 208 -14.02 -15.89 12.02
CA ARG A 208 -13.51 -15.44 10.71
C ARG A 208 -13.62 -13.91 10.64
N SER A 209 -12.50 -13.23 10.50
CA SER A 209 -12.47 -11.79 10.24
C SER A 209 -12.34 -11.55 8.74
N PHE A 210 -12.95 -10.48 8.24
CA PHE A 210 -12.84 -10.07 6.85
C PHE A 210 -12.39 -8.62 6.78
N PHE A 211 -11.44 -8.34 5.90
CA PHE A 211 -10.89 -7.01 5.66
C PHE A 211 -11.50 -6.44 4.38
N LEU A 212 -12.32 -5.40 4.52
CA LEU A 212 -12.83 -4.63 3.39
C LEU A 212 -11.83 -3.52 3.05
N TYR A 213 -11.28 -3.59 1.84
CA TYR A 213 -10.41 -2.55 1.30
C TYR A 213 -11.24 -1.54 0.52
N TYR A 214 -11.01 -0.26 0.77
CA TYR A 214 -11.71 0.84 0.10
C TYR A 214 -10.79 2.07 0.00
N VAL A 215 -11.22 3.04 -0.80
CA VAL A 215 -10.66 4.40 -0.83
C VAL A 215 -11.80 5.40 -0.85
N ALA A 216 -11.65 6.52 -0.14
CA ALA A 216 -12.60 7.63 -0.13
C ALA A 216 -11.92 8.96 -0.47
N GLY A 217 -12.70 10.01 -0.79
CA GLY A 217 -12.17 11.36 -0.96
C GLY A 217 -11.25 11.53 -2.16
N GLY A 218 -10.24 12.38 -1.98
CA GLY A 218 -9.25 12.67 -3.03
C GLY A 218 -8.54 11.42 -3.56
N ARG A 219 -8.40 10.38 -2.73
CA ARG A 219 -7.79 9.10 -3.14
C ARG A 219 -8.56 8.40 -4.25
N VAL A 220 -9.88 8.59 -4.36
CA VAL A 220 -10.68 8.05 -5.47
C VAL A 220 -10.26 8.70 -6.79
N LEU A 221 -10.13 10.03 -6.79
CA LEU A 221 -9.71 10.80 -7.98
C LEU A 221 -8.27 10.47 -8.37
N SER A 222 -7.35 10.40 -7.41
CA SER A 222 -5.96 10.00 -7.67
C SER A 222 -5.89 8.58 -8.25
N ARG A 223 -6.71 7.65 -7.75
CA ARG A 223 -6.75 6.28 -8.25
C ARG A 223 -7.32 6.19 -9.67
N LEU A 224 -8.34 6.99 -9.98
CA LEU A 224 -8.92 7.10 -11.31
C LEU A 224 -7.91 7.71 -12.30
N GLN A 225 -7.22 8.78 -11.91
CA GLN A 225 -6.18 9.40 -12.73
C GLN A 225 -5.08 8.40 -13.10
N VAL A 226 -4.54 7.66 -12.12
CA VAL A 226 -3.54 6.61 -12.39
C VAL A 226 -4.08 5.51 -13.32
N SER A 227 -5.39 5.23 -13.28
CA SER A 227 -6.01 4.27 -14.20
C SER A 227 -6.07 4.82 -15.63
N LEU A 228 -6.48 6.07 -15.79
CA LEU A 228 -6.59 6.73 -17.09
C LEU A 228 -5.22 6.95 -17.75
N GLU A 229 -4.20 7.31 -16.96
CA GLU A 229 -2.82 7.42 -17.42
C GLU A 229 -2.31 6.08 -17.96
N LYS A 230 -2.59 4.97 -17.27
CA LYS A 230 -2.26 3.62 -17.76
C LYS A 230 -2.97 3.28 -19.06
N GLU A 231 -4.26 3.58 -19.17
CA GLU A 231 -5.01 3.39 -20.41
C GLU A 231 -4.46 4.25 -21.57
N SER A 232 -4.02 5.47 -21.30
CA SER A 232 -3.41 6.36 -22.31
C SER A 232 -2.07 5.78 -22.79
N LEU A 233 -1.21 5.36 -21.87
CA LEU A 233 0.08 4.72 -22.19
C LEU A 233 -0.13 3.43 -23.00
N GLU A 234 -1.18 2.65 -22.69
CA GLU A 234 -1.56 1.47 -23.48
C GLU A 234 -2.06 1.82 -24.89
N LYS A 235 -2.72 2.97 -25.08
CA LYS A 235 -3.17 3.44 -26.39
C LYS A 235 -2.03 4.01 -27.23
N GLU A 236 -1.18 4.87 -26.66
CA GLU A 236 -0.01 5.46 -27.31
C GLU A 236 0.97 4.39 -27.76
N SER A 237 1.20 3.39 -26.91
CA SER A 237 2.02 2.25 -27.26
C SER A 237 1.44 1.34 -28.34
N ASN A 238 0.12 1.36 -28.55
CA ASN A 238 -0.51 0.68 -29.68
C ASN A 238 -0.46 1.54 -30.97
N HIS A 239 -0.24 2.86 -30.88
CA HIS A 239 -0.18 3.76 -32.03
C HIS A 239 1.26 3.99 -32.57
N SER A 240 2.31 3.73 -31.78
CA SER A 240 3.72 3.89 -32.19
C SER A 240 4.32 2.67 -32.93
N ILE A 241 3.50 1.76 -33.45
CA ILE A 241 3.98 0.55 -34.13
C ILE A 241 4.38 0.88 -35.58
N THR A 242 5.68 1.11 -35.81
CA THR A 242 6.28 0.99 -37.13
C THR A 242 6.31 -0.49 -37.57
N PHE A 243 6.20 -0.71 -38.90
CA PHE A 243 5.86 -1.98 -39.57
C PHE A 243 6.88 -3.14 -39.49
N ASN A 244 7.63 -3.29 -38.40
CA ASN A 244 8.34 -4.55 -38.11
C ASN A 244 8.04 -5.03 -36.69
N THR A 245 7.13 -6.00 -36.57
CA THR A 245 6.56 -6.42 -35.28
C THR A 245 7.49 -7.29 -34.43
N ARG A 246 8.55 -7.86 -35.03
CA ARG A 246 9.47 -8.80 -34.37
C ARG A 246 10.70 -8.08 -33.83
N ALA A 247 11.09 -8.45 -32.61
CA ALA A 247 12.34 -8.01 -32.02
C ALA A 247 13.53 -8.50 -32.87
N THR A 248 14.53 -7.66 -33.07
CA THR A 248 15.77 -8.04 -33.76
C THR A 248 16.66 -8.88 -32.86
N ASN A 249 17.66 -9.57 -33.44
CA ASN A 249 18.64 -10.32 -32.64
C ASN A 249 19.40 -9.40 -31.67
N GLU A 250 19.72 -8.18 -32.07
CA GLU A 250 20.37 -7.18 -31.21
C GLU A 250 19.49 -6.77 -30.02
N GLN A 251 18.19 -6.54 -30.25
CA GLN A 251 17.24 -6.29 -29.15
C GLN A 251 17.08 -7.52 -28.23
N LEU A 252 17.06 -8.73 -28.80
CA LEU A 252 17.01 -9.96 -28.00
C LEU A 252 18.28 -10.17 -27.17
N GLU A 253 19.44 -9.74 -27.68
CA GLU A 253 20.71 -9.78 -26.96
C GLU A 253 20.74 -8.78 -25.79
N ILE A 254 20.28 -7.54 -26.00
CA ILE A 254 20.11 -6.54 -24.93
C ILE A 254 19.15 -7.09 -23.86
N MET A 255 18.01 -7.65 -24.28
CA MET A 255 17.03 -8.25 -23.38
C MET A 255 17.63 -9.38 -22.57
N LEU A 256 18.34 -10.32 -23.21
CA LEU A 256 18.90 -11.48 -22.53
C LEU A 256 20.00 -11.09 -21.55
N LYS A 257 20.89 -10.15 -21.93
CA LYS A 257 21.92 -9.61 -21.05
C LYS A 257 21.31 -8.97 -19.79
N TYR A 258 20.30 -8.12 -19.96
CA TYR A 258 19.63 -7.50 -18.81
C TYR A 258 18.98 -8.54 -17.89
N MET A 259 18.42 -9.62 -18.44
CA MET A 259 17.82 -10.72 -17.65
C MET A 259 18.88 -11.54 -16.88
N GLU A 260 20.06 -11.72 -17.47
CA GLU A 260 21.21 -12.37 -16.82
C GLU A 260 21.74 -11.53 -15.65
N ASP A 261 21.84 -10.22 -15.85
CA ASP A 261 22.27 -9.26 -14.81
C ASP A 261 21.24 -9.12 -13.68
N HIS A 262 19.96 -9.45 -13.95
CA HIS A 262 18.84 -9.29 -13.01
C HIS A 262 18.00 -10.58 -12.86
N ARG A 263 18.62 -11.66 -12.36
CA ARG A 263 17.99 -12.99 -12.27
C ARG A 263 16.66 -13.01 -11.52
N ASP A 264 16.54 -12.35 -10.38
CA ASP A 264 15.30 -12.40 -9.58
C ASP A 264 14.13 -11.71 -10.27
N PHE A 265 14.40 -10.68 -11.06
CA PHE A 265 13.43 -10.06 -11.95
C PHE A 265 13.03 -11.01 -13.08
N ALA A 266 14.01 -11.63 -13.75
CA ALA A 266 13.79 -12.54 -14.87
C ALA A 266 12.96 -13.79 -14.51
N HIS A 267 13.13 -14.29 -13.27
CA HIS A 267 12.41 -15.42 -12.70
C HIS A 267 11.17 -15.03 -11.88
N SER A 268 10.80 -13.75 -11.84
CA SER A 268 9.63 -13.25 -11.10
C SER A 268 9.66 -13.56 -9.59
N ARG A 269 10.86 -13.58 -9.00
CA ARG A 269 11.10 -13.83 -7.56
C ARG A 269 11.03 -12.58 -6.69
N LEU A 270 10.81 -11.41 -7.30
CA LEU A 270 10.57 -10.15 -6.58
C LEU A 270 9.15 -10.11 -6.01
N GLY A 271 8.96 -10.69 -4.82
CA GLY A 271 7.67 -10.73 -4.11
C GLY A 271 7.31 -9.46 -3.33
N GLY A 272 6.05 -9.36 -2.91
CA GLY A 272 5.55 -8.33 -2.00
C GLY A 272 5.07 -7.02 -2.66
N PRO A 273 4.46 -6.09 -1.88
CA PRO A 273 3.92 -4.82 -2.38
C PRO A 273 4.97 -3.94 -3.06
N SER A 274 6.17 -3.84 -2.49
CA SER A 274 7.29 -3.10 -3.06
C SER A 274 7.89 -3.80 -4.29
N GLY A 275 7.86 -5.15 -4.33
CA GLY A 275 8.38 -5.94 -5.44
C GLY A 275 7.65 -5.68 -6.76
N ARG A 276 6.34 -5.39 -6.72
CA ARG A 276 5.56 -5.00 -7.90
C ARG A 276 6.02 -3.67 -8.50
N VAL A 277 6.29 -2.68 -7.64
CA VAL A 277 6.77 -1.35 -8.08
C VAL A 277 8.18 -1.46 -8.67
N ILE A 278 9.06 -2.23 -8.03
CA ILE A 278 10.41 -2.49 -8.54
C ILE A 278 10.36 -3.20 -9.89
N THR A 279 9.52 -4.24 -10.03
CA THR A 279 9.35 -4.98 -11.29
C THR A 279 8.90 -4.07 -12.42
N LEU A 280 7.95 -3.15 -12.17
CA LEU A 280 7.49 -2.19 -13.19
C LEU A 280 8.63 -1.26 -13.63
N ARG A 281 9.39 -0.71 -12.69
CA ARG A 281 10.53 0.18 -12.99
C ARG A 281 11.61 -0.52 -13.83
N MET A 282 11.93 -1.78 -13.51
CA MET A 282 12.91 -2.56 -14.27
C MET A 282 12.44 -2.84 -15.71
N TRP A 283 11.15 -3.08 -15.91
CA TRP A 283 10.60 -3.18 -17.26
C TRP A 283 10.63 -1.86 -18.03
N GLU A 284 10.43 -0.72 -17.37
CA GLU A 284 10.56 0.61 -17.98
C GLU A 284 12.01 0.92 -18.39
N GLU A 285 12.97 0.65 -17.50
CA GLU A 285 14.39 0.80 -17.79
C GLU A 285 14.85 -0.08 -18.96
N LEU A 286 14.44 -1.35 -18.96
CA LEU A 286 14.75 -2.25 -20.06
C LEU A 286 14.09 -1.80 -21.37
N ALA A 287 12.85 -1.30 -21.33
CA ALA A 287 12.19 -0.77 -22.51
C ALA A 287 12.91 0.45 -23.10
N LEU A 288 13.41 1.35 -22.25
CA LEU A 288 14.23 2.47 -22.70
C LEU A 288 15.48 1.98 -23.42
N SER A 289 16.17 0.99 -22.85
CA SER A 289 17.39 0.40 -23.44
C SER A 289 17.12 -0.28 -24.78
N LEU A 290 16.04 -1.04 -24.89
CA LEU A 290 15.63 -1.74 -26.11
C LEU A 290 15.14 -0.80 -27.22
N ASN A 291 14.51 0.31 -26.86
CA ASN A 291 14.03 1.30 -27.82
C ASN A 291 15.15 2.24 -28.27
N ALA A 292 16.15 2.47 -27.42
CA ALA A 292 17.33 3.28 -27.72
C ALA A 292 18.34 2.59 -28.65
N SER A 293 18.25 1.27 -28.85
CA SER A 293 19.16 0.54 -29.76
C SER A 293 19.02 0.97 -31.23
N GLY A 294 17.94 1.67 -31.60
CA GLY A 294 17.72 2.16 -32.96
C GLY A 294 17.46 1.08 -34.01
N CYS A 295 17.45 -0.19 -33.61
CA CYS A 295 17.24 -1.35 -34.48
C CYS A 295 15.91 -2.05 -34.14
N GLY A 296 15.04 -2.26 -35.11
CA GLY A 296 13.78 -2.98 -34.90
C GLY A 296 12.65 -2.14 -34.28
N PRO A 297 11.60 -2.79 -33.74
CA PRO A 297 10.44 -2.10 -33.18
C PRO A 297 10.76 -1.35 -31.90
N SER A 298 10.12 -0.19 -31.73
CA SER A 298 9.99 0.49 -30.44
C SER A 298 8.69 0.07 -29.77
N LYS A 299 8.75 -0.35 -28.50
CA LYS A 299 7.59 -0.88 -27.75
C LYS A 299 7.60 -0.39 -26.29
N PRO A 300 6.43 -0.27 -25.63
CA PRO A 300 6.39 -0.01 -24.20
C PRO A 300 6.86 -1.22 -23.38
N ALA A 301 7.17 -0.98 -22.11
CA ALA A 301 7.51 -1.97 -21.09
C ALA A 301 6.64 -3.23 -21.12
N LEU A 302 5.31 -3.09 -21.09
CA LEU A 302 4.38 -4.23 -21.06
C LEU A 302 4.45 -5.11 -22.32
N LYS A 303 4.71 -4.53 -23.49
CA LYS A 303 4.84 -5.28 -24.75
C LYS A 303 6.21 -5.97 -24.83
N TRP A 304 7.25 -5.37 -24.26
CA TRP A 304 8.56 -6.03 -24.09
C TRP A 304 8.48 -7.19 -23.12
N GLN A 305 7.74 -7.05 -22.02
CA GLN A 305 7.43 -8.14 -21.10
C GLN A 305 6.73 -9.30 -21.81
N LYS A 306 5.72 -9.01 -22.64
CA LYS A 306 5.07 -10.04 -23.46
C LYS A 306 6.04 -10.70 -24.43
N THR A 307 6.92 -9.92 -25.08
CA THR A 307 7.94 -10.43 -26.01
C THR A 307 8.86 -11.44 -25.31
N TRP A 308 9.33 -11.13 -24.10
CA TRP A 308 10.13 -12.04 -23.26
C TRP A 308 9.40 -13.35 -22.94
N VAL A 309 8.14 -13.26 -22.49
CA VAL A 309 7.32 -14.43 -22.15
C VAL A 309 7.11 -15.33 -23.37
N ASP A 310 6.75 -14.74 -24.50
CA ASP A 310 6.51 -15.46 -25.75
C ASP A 310 7.79 -16.11 -26.29
N TRP A 311 8.93 -15.41 -26.20
CA TRP A 311 10.23 -15.93 -26.65
C TRP A 311 10.64 -17.15 -25.82
N LYS A 312 10.59 -17.07 -24.48
CA LYS A 312 10.82 -18.22 -23.59
C LYS A 312 9.92 -19.41 -23.94
N SER A 313 8.63 -19.18 -24.14
CA SER A 313 7.67 -20.25 -24.45
C SER A 313 7.98 -20.92 -25.79
N LYS A 314 8.26 -20.13 -26.83
CA LYS A 314 8.60 -20.64 -28.17
C LYS A 314 9.90 -21.42 -28.16
N THR A 315 10.94 -20.90 -27.53
CA THR A 315 12.25 -21.57 -27.45
C THR A 315 12.16 -22.90 -26.71
N LYS A 316 11.43 -22.96 -25.58
CA LYS A 316 11.16 -24.22 -24.87
C LYS A 316 10.43 -25.25 -25.74
N LYS A 317 9.38 -24.83 -26.46
CA LYS A 317 8.66 -25.72 -27.40
C LYS A 317 9.55 -26.22 -28.52
N LYS A 318 10.41 -25.36 -29.07
CA LYS A 318 11.39 -25.72 -30.11
C LYS A 318 12.40 -26.75 -29.59
N CYS A 319 12.95 -26.54 -28.40
CA CYS A 319 13.85 -27.48 -27.73
C CYS A 319 13.18 -28.86 -27.50
N LEU A 320 11.95 -28.88 -26.99
CA LEU A 320 11.19 -30.13 -26.80
C LEU A 320 10.97 -30.89 -28.11
N LYS A 321 10.64 -30.18 -29.20
CA LYS A 321 10.49 -30.79 -30.53
C LYS A 321 11.79 -31.42 -31.03
N ILE A 322 12.91 -30.73 -30.86
CA ILE A 322 14.24 -31.24 -31.23
C ILE A 322 14.57 -32.52 -30.44
N ARG A 323 14.37 -32.52 -29.11
CA ARG A 323 14.59 -33.70 -28.25
C ARG A 323 13.70 -34.87 -28.65
N HIS A 324 12.42 -34.62 -28.95
CA HIS A 324 11.49 -35.64 -29.40
C HIS A 324 11.92 -36.25 -30.75
N ASP A 325 12.34 -35.43 -31.70
CA ASP A 325 12.76 -35.90 -33.03
C ASP A 325 14.08 -36.68 -32.97
N GLN A 326 15.02 -36.31 -32.08
CA GLN A 326 16.25 -37.06 -31.79
C GLN A 326 15.98 -38.45 -31.18
N GLY A 327 14.85 -38.62 -30.50
CA GLY A 327 14.43 -39.90 -29.91
C GLY A 327 13.66 -40.83 -30.86
N ARG A 328 13.33 -40.41 -32.08
CA ARG A 328 12.62 -41.27 -33.07
C ARG A 328 13.62 -42.16 -33.80
N THR A 329 13.44 -43.48 -33.69
CA THR A 329 14.26 -44.51 -34.37
C THR A 329 13.73 -44.95 -35.73
N GLY A 330 12.68 -44.32 -36.26
CA GLY A 330 12.09 -44.64 -37.57
C GLY A 330 12.56 -43.66 -38.65
N GLY A 331 13.11 -44.18 -39.75
CA GLY A 331 13.81 -43.47 -40.84
C GLY A 331 13.03 -42.43 -41.65
N GLY A 332 12.51 -41.40 -40.99
CA GLY A 332 12.12 -40.14 -41.61
C GLY A 332 13.32 -39.19 -41.77
N PRO A 333 13.25 -38.21 -42.68
CA PRO A 333 14.32 -37.22 -42.84
C PRO A 333 14.55 -36.45 -41.53
N PRO A 334 15.81 -36.16 -41.15
CA PRO A 334 16.12 -35.44 -39.92
C PRO A 334 15.55 -34.02 -39.95
N THR A 335 14.98 -33.58 -38.82
CA THR A 335 14.49 -32.21 -38.65
C THR A 335 15.66 -31.22 -38.77
N GLN A 336 15.73 -30.43 -39.85
CA GLN A 336 16.83 -29.49 -40.14
C GLN A 336 16.84 -28.20 -39.30
N VAL A 337 16.04 -28.08 -38.23
CA VAL A 337 15.88 -26.81 -37.50
C VAL A 337 16.60 -26.86 -36.15
N GLY A 338 17.85 -26.37 -36.12
CA GLY A 338 18.61 -26.14 -34.90
C GLY A 338 18.12 -24.93 -34.09
N LEU A 339 18.52 -24.84 -32.82
CA LEU A 339 18.40 -23.60 -32.06
C LEU A 339 19.39 -22.57 -32.61
N SER A 340 19.01 -21.30 -32.60
CA SER A 340 19.95 -20.20 -32.86
C SER A 340 20.84 -19.95 -31.63
N PRO A 341 22.00 -19.27 -31.78
CA PRO A 341 22.89 -19.00 -30.65
C PRO A 341 22.21 -18.29 -29.47
N LEU A 342 21.31 -17.34 -29.75
CA LEU A 342 20.53 -16.65 -28.71
C LEU A 342 19.50 -17.57 -28.03
N GLU A 343 18.91 -18.50 -28.77
CA GLU A 343 17.99 -19.50 -28.22
C GLU A 343 18.74 -20.51 -27.33
N GLU A 344 19.95 -20.93 -27.71
CA GLU A 344 20.82 -21.78 -26.89
C GLU A 344 21.20 -21.09 -25.58
N ARG A 345 21.65 -19.82 -25.66
CA ARG A 345 21.97 -19.01 -24.49
C ARG A 345 20.77 -18.81 -23.57
N LEU A 346 19.59 -18.58 -24.14
CA LEU A 346 18.34 -18.47 -23.36
C LEU A 346 17.99 -19.78 -22.64
N ILE A 347 18.12 -20.93 -23.31
CA ILE A 347 17.85 -22.23 -22.65
C ILE A 347 18.84 -22.47 -21.52
N SER A 348 20.13 -22.23 -21.75
CA SER A 348 21.16 -22.35 -20.71
C SER A 348 20.86 -21.46 -19.50
N PHE A 349 20.48 -20.21 -19.72
CA PHE A 349 20.04 -19.29 -18.66
C PHE A 349 18.84 -19.82 -17.85
N LEU A 350 17.85 -20.42 -18.53
CA LEU A 350 16.64 -20.93 -17.90
C LEU A 350 16.87 -22.25 -17.14
N GLU A 351 17.76 -23.12 -17.64
CA GLU A 351 18.12 -24.40 -17.02
C GLU A 351 19.04 -24.21 -15.80
N ALA A 352 19.94 -23.21 -15.83
CA ALA A 352 20.80 -22.84 -14.70
C ALA A 352 20.06 -22.30 -13.47
N SER A 353 18.72 -22.23 -13.51
CA SER A 353 17.89 -21.84 -12.37
C SER A 353 17.17 -23.04 -11.71
N VAL A 354 17.47 -24.29 -12.12
CA VAL A 354 16.88 -25.53 -11.59
C VAL A 354 17.86 -26.32 -10.70
N GLU A 355 19.10 -25.88 -10.51
CA GLU A 355 19.98 -26.48 -9.51
C GLU A 355 19.50 -26.11 -8.10
N GLY A 356 18.81 -27.06 -7.47
CA GLY A 356 18.56 -27.05 -6.05
C GLY A 356 19.89 -27.01 -5.29
N ASP A 357 19.88 -26.28 -4.18
CA ASP A 357 20.96 -26.18 -3.22
C ASP A 357 21.54 -27.57 -2.89
N GLN A 358 22.77 -27.85 -3.34
CA GLN A 358 23.46 -29.12 -3.11
C GLN A 358 23.82 -29.37 -1.63
N THR A 359 23.49 -28.44 -0.72
CA THR A 359 23.76 -28.56 0.71
C THR A 359 22.59 -29.11 1.54
N LEU A 360 21.43 -29.38 0.93
CA LEU A 360 20.28 -29.96 1.61
C LEU A 360 20.11 -31.45 1.25
N PRO A 361 20.17 -32.38 2.22
CA PRO A 361 19.90 -33.79 1.97
C PRO A 361 18.47 -33.97 1.46
N GLU A 362 18.30 -34.67 0.32
CA GLU A 362 16.99 -35.09 -0.17
C GLU A 362 16.31 -35.98 0.87
N ALA A 363 15.19 -35.51 1.43
CA ALA A 363 14.30 -36.32 2.25
C ALA A 363 13.45 -37.24 1.34
N GLY A 364 14.09 -38.22 0.73
CA GLY A 364 13.42 -39.36 0.10
C GLY A 364 13.13 -40.43 1.13
N LEU A 365 11.88 -40.92 1.20
CA LEU A 365 11.57 -42.14 1.95
C LEU A 365 12.45 -43.29 1.41
N PRO A 366 13.04 -44.12 2.29
CA PRO A 366 13.83 -45.26 1.83
C PRO A 366 12.98 -46.20 0.97
N PRO A 367 13.56 -46.85 -0.04
CA PRO A 367 12.83 -47.80 -0.87
C PRO A 367 12.33 -48.97 -0.01
N PRO A 368 11.18 -49.58 -0.35
CA PRO A 368 10.65 -50.72 0.40
C PRO A 368 11.60 -51.92 0.25
N ASP A 369 11.95 -52.52 1.39
CA ASP A 369 12.73 -53.75 1.45
C ASP A 369 11.98 -54.88 0.72
N PHE A 370 12.65 -55.51 -0.26
CA PHE A 370 12.27 -56.79 -0.85
C PHE A 370 13.18 -57.89 -0.32
#